data_AF-A0A2W4RKS0-F1
#
_entry.id   AF-A0A2W4RKS0-F1
#
_cell.length_a   1.000
_cell.length_b   1.000
_cell.length_c   1.000
_cell.angle_alpha   90.00
_cell.angle_beta   90.00
_cell.angle_gamma   90.00
#
_symmetry.space_group_name_H-M   'P 1'
#
loop_
_entity.id
_entity.type
_entity.pdbx_description
1 polymer ?
#
loop_
_entity_poly.entity_id
_entity_poly.type
_entity_poly.pdbx_seq_one_letter_code
_entity_poly.pdbx_strand_id
1 'polypeptide(L)'
;MSRSNALRLALDLRNVPSLVRRVRSEPLPEDVLLLLQIAAGDPCAEQKAVALVDRPIAEIREASKFFIEQILFAPESNSYRVLGATPDSSTADLRRNMILLMRWLHPDAGEGGERHIFAGRVTSAWEDLKTPQRRAAYDSRIADSAKYSSKTRGSRSRSAASRHRKSPIRLSPIRVVKPRTIVPRRKPLGFVARILFLLSRRRWVRAE
;
A
#
# COMPACT_ATOMS: atom_id res chain seq x y z
N MET A 1 26.33 1.44 9.01
CA MET A 1 25.82 0.09 8.65
C MET A 1 24.41 -0.05 9.20
N SER A 2 23.38 0.26 8.40
CA SER A 2 22.00 0.10 8.85
C SER A 2 21.70 -1.40 8.91
N ARG A 3 21.53 -1.94 10.13
CA ARG A 3 20.98 -3.28 10.34
C ARG A 3 19.65 -3.35 9.58
N SER A 4 19.38 -4.44 8.87
CA SER A 4 18.20 -4.59 8.00
C SER A 4 16.90 -4.43 8.78
N ASN A 5 16.40 -3.20 8.83
CA ASN A 5 15.32 -2.77 9.69
C ASN A 5 13.99 -3.28 9.14
N ALA A 6 13.78 -3.20 7.82
CA ALA A 6 12.59 -3.72 7.17
C ALA A 6 12.39 -5.21 7.42
N LEU A 7 13.46 -6.01 7.30
CA LEU A 7 13.39 -7.47 7.45
C LEU A 7 13.08 -7.89 8.88
N ARG A 8 13.71 -7.26 9.88
CA ARG A 8 13.40 -7.53 11.29
C ARG A 8 11.99 -7.08 11.63
N LEU A 9 11.59 -5.90 11.17
CA LEU A 9 10.24 -5.40 11.38
C LEU A 9 9.19 -6.32 10.75
N ALA A 10 9.45 -6.88 9.57
CA ALA A 10 8.56 -7.85 8.94
C ALA A 10 8.39 -9.13 9.78
N LEU A 11 9.48 -9.65 10.35
CA LEU A 11 9.45 -10.79 11.26
C LEU A 11 8.70 -10.46 12.57
N ASP A 12 8.98 -9.28 13.15
CA ASP A 12 8.32 -8.81 14.37
C ASP A 12 6.82 -8.64 14.16
N LEU A 13 6.40 -8.05 13.03
CA LEU A 13 4.98 -7.89 12.68
C LEU A 13 4.25 -9.23 12.53
N ARG A 14 4.93 -10.24 11.97
CA ARG A 14 4.36 -11.59 11.83
C ARG A 14 4.16 -12.27 13.19
N ASN A 15 5.10 -12.08 14.11
CA ASN A 15 5.04 -12.65 15.46
C ASN A 15 4.14 -11.84 16.40
N VAL A 16 4.02 -10.52 16.18
CA VAL A 16 3.27 -9.58 17.01
C VAL A 16 2.36 -8.70 16.13
N PRO A 17 1.20 -9.22 15.66
CA PRO A 17 0.32 -8.50 14.73
C PRO A 17 -0.27 -7.18 15.26
N SER A 18 -0.32 -7.00 16.58
CA SER A 18 -0.78 -5.75 17.21
C SER A 18 0.08 -4.53 16.84
N LEU A 19 1.33 -4.76 16.43
CA LEU A 19 2.24 -3.70 15.95
C LEU A 19 1.82 -3.11 14.60
N VAL A 20 1.04 -3.83 13.78
CA VAL A 20 0.65 -3.39 12.42
C VAL A 20 0.03 -1.99 12.44
N ARG A 21 -0.90 -1.73 13.38
CA ARG A 21 -1.59 -0.44 13.46
C ARG A 21 -0.64 0.72 13.69
N ARG A 22 0.37 0.52 14.53
CA ARG A 22 1.40 1.53 14.81
C ARG A 22 2.29 1.73 13.58
N VAL A 23 2.82 0.65 13.01
CA VAL A 23 3.77 0.70 11.89
C VAL A 23 3.17 1.33 10.64
N ARG A 24 1.86 1.18 10.40
CA ARG A 24 1.16 1.86 9.29
C ARG A 24 1.27 3.39 9.35
N SER A 25 1.36 3.95 10.55
CA SER A 25 1.52 5.40 10.74
C SER A 25 2.98 5.88 10.74
N GLU A 26 3.94 4.96 10.82
CA GLU A 26 5.36 5.28 10.83
C GLU A 26 5.92 5.38 9.39
N PRO A 27 7.01 6.15 9.18
CA PRO A 27 7.74 6.15 7.92
C PRO A 27 8.14 4.74 7.48
N LEU A 28 8.18 4.49 6.17
CA LEU A 28 8.66 3.21 5.67
C LEU A 28 10.16 3.06 5.98
N PRO A 29 10.62 1.86 6.36
CA PRO A 29 12.04 1.57 6.43
C PRO A 29 12.74 1.77 5.08
N GLU A 30 14.01 2.19 5.10
CA GLU A 30 14.79 2.46 3.88
C GLU A 30 15.02 1.20 3.02
N ASP A 31 15.10 0.03 3.65
CA ASP A 31 15.44 -1.25 3.04
C ASP A 31 14.21 -2.10 2.63
N VAL A 32 13.04 -1.48 2.48
CA VAL A 32 11.80 -2.16 1.99
C VAL A 32 12.01 -2.88 0.66
N LEU A 33 12.91 -2.37 -0.17
CA LEU A 33 13.29 -3.00 -1.43
C LEU A 33 13.72 -4.46 -1.29
N LEU A 34 14.43 -4.80 -0.21
CA LEU A 34 14.84 -6.17 0.08
C LEU A 34 13.63 -7.09 0.24
N LEU A 35 12.59 -6.63 0.95
CA LEU A 35 11.33 -7.38 1.13
C LEU A 35 10.61 -7.62 -0.19
N LEU A 36 10.58 -6.61 -1.08
CA LEU A 36 9.97 -6.73 -2.39
C LEU A 36 10.69 -7.79 -3.25
N GLN A 37 12.02 -7.83 -3.19
CA GLN A 37 12.81 -8.81 -3.91
C GLN A 37 12.59 -10.23 -3.39
N ILE A 38 12.56 -10.40 -2.06
CA ILE A 38 12.28 -11.70 -1.41
C ILE A 38 10.87 -12.18 -1.77
N ALA A 39 9.85 -11.32 -1.64
CA ALA A 39 8.48 -11.68 -1.98
C ALA A 39 8.34 -12.07 -3.46
N ALA A 40 9.11 -11.41 -4.33
CA ALA A 40 9.16 -11.71 -5.75
C ALA A 40 10.08 -12.91 -6.09
N GLY A 41 10.65 -13.62 -5.11
CA GLY A 41 11.46 -14.84 -5.30
C GLY A 41 12.85 -14.61 -5.89
N ASP A 42 13.49 -13.48 -5.62
CA ASP A 42 14.87 -13.19 -6.06
C ASP A 42 15.90 -14.00 -5.24
N PRO A 43 16.61 -14.99 -5.83
CA PRO A 43 17.50 -15.88 -5.07
C PRO A 43 18.65 -15.17 -4.35
N CYS A 44 19.16 -14.08 -4.91
CA CYS A 44 20.25 -13.31 -4.29
C CYS A 44 19.75 -12.56 -3.05
N ALA A 45 18.55 -11.98 -3.13
CA ALA A 45 17.91 -11.32 -2.00
C ALA A 45 17.60 -12.29 -0.86
N GLU A 46 17.15 -13.51 -1.21
CA GLU A 46 16.87 -14.57 -0.26
C GLU A 46 18.11 -15.07 0.47
N GLN A 47 19.19 -15.36 -0.26
CA GLN A 47 20.48 -15.73 0.33
C GLN A 47 20.99 -14.66 1.27
N LYS A 48 20.91 -13.39 0.85
CA LYS A 48 21.28 -12.25 1.69
C LYS A 48 20.42 -12.18 2.96
N ALA A 49 19.11 -12.43 2.85
CA ALA A 49 18.19 -12.37 3.99
C ALA A 49 18.50 -13.45 5.04
N VAL A 50 18.79 -14.69 4.61
CA VAL A 50 19.19 -15.79 5.51
C VAL A 50 20.51 -15.47 6.21
N ALA A 51 21.48 -14.86 5.51
CA ALA A 51 22.73 -14.43 6.13
C ALA A 51 22.56 -13.30 7.15
N LEU A 52 21.52 -12.46 7.00
CA LEU A 52 21.23 -11.33 7.88
C LEU A 52 20.40 -11.71 9.11
N VAL A 53 19.51 -12.68 8.94
CA VAL A 53 18.58 -13.15 9.95
C VAL A 53 18.60 -14.67 9.91
N ASP A 54 19.10 -15.27 10.99
CA ASP A 54 19.22 -16.73 11.18
C ASP A 54 17.83 -17.38 11.32
N ARG A 55 17.11 -17.43 10.20
CA ARG A 55 15.74 -17.93 10.07
C ARG A 55 15.57 -18.68 8.75
N PRO A 56 14.69 -19.70 8.71
CA PRO A 56 14.40 -20.41 7.47
C PRO A 56 13.86 -19.49 6.38
N ILE A 57 14.24 -19.73 5.12
CA ILE A 57 13.81 -18.88 4.01
C ILE A 57 12.29 -18.83 3.83
N ALA A 58 11.59 -19.94 4.14
CA ALA A 58 10.13 -19.97 4.11
C ALA A 58 9.51 -18.94 5.06
N GLU A 59 10.06 -18.81 6.27
CA GLU A 59 9.58 -17.83 7.27
C GLU A 59 9.84 -16.40 6.81
N ILE A 60 11.04 -16.13 6.27
CA ILE A 60 11.43 -14.83 5.73
C ILE A 60 10.51 -14.43 4.56
N ARG A 61 10.18 -15.37 3.66
CA ARG A 61 9.24 -15.12 2.56
C ARG A 61 7.86 -14.77 3.09
N GLU A 62 7.32 -15.54 4.03
CA GLU A 62 6.00 -15.27 4.60
C GLU A 62 5.95 -13.93 5.37
N ALA A 63 6.99 -13.60 6.13
CA ALA A 63 7.11 -12.31 6.79
C ALA A 63 7.15 -11.15 5.78
N SER A 64 7.89 -11.31 4.69
CA SER A 64 7.97 -10.30 3.61
C SER A 64 6.61 -10.09 2.95
N LYS A 65 5.89 -11.17 2.63
CA LYS A 65 4.52 -11.09 2.08
C LYS A 65 3.57 -10.41 3.05
N PHE A 66 3.59 -10.81 4.32
CA PHE A 66 2.75 -10.22 5.37
C PHE A 66 3.00 -8.72 5.52
N PHE A 67 4.26 -8.29 5.53
CA PHE A 67 4.61 -6.86 5.54
C PHE A 67 3.99 -6.12 4.35
N ILE A 68 4.12 -6.65 3.13
CA ILE A 68 3.59 -5.99 1.94
C ILE A 68 2.07 -5.86 2.03
N GLU A 69 1.37 -6.95 2.36
CA GLU A 69 -0.08 -6.97 2.48
C GLU A 69 -0.57 -6.02 3.58
N GLN A 70 0.03 -6.08 4.77
CA GLN A 70 -0.46 -5.37 5.94
C GLN A 70 0.00 -3.92 6.02
N ILE A 71 1.17 -3.58 5.47
CA ILE A 71 1.77 -2.24 5.60
C ILE A 71 1.69 -1.47 4.29
N LEU A 72 2.05 -2.06 3.16
CA LEU A 72 2.04 -1.35 1.87
C LEU A 72 0.61 -1.26 1.32
N PHE A 73 -0.18 -2.32 1.47
CA PHE A 73 -1.55 -2.37 0.97
C PHE A 73 -2.62 -2.10 2.04
N ALA A 74 -2.26 -1.47 3.16
CA ALA A 74 -3.23 -0.93 4.11
C ALA A 74 -4.20 0.04 3.41
N PRO A 75 -5.51 0.05 3.70
CA PRO A 75 -6.50 0.90 3.00
C PRO A 75 -6.11 2.39 2.86
N GLU A 76 -5.44 2.92 3.89
CA GLU A 76 -4.97 4.30 4.00
C GLU A 76 -3.65 4.60 3.26
N SER A 77 -2.96 3.58 2.73
CA SER A 77 -1.70 3.76 2.01
C SER A 77 -1.87 4.59 0.74
N ASN A 78 -1.05 5.65 0.66
CA ASN A 78 -0.88 6.46 -0.55
C ASN A 78 -0.07 5.71 -1.62
N SER A 79 0.00 6.27 -2.83
CA SER A 79 0.62 5.65 -4.00
C SER A 79 2.12 5.41 -3.82
N TYR A 80 2.83 6.27 -3.08
CA TYR A 80 4.23 6.04 -2.72
C TYR A 80 4.38 4.81 -1.82
N ARG A 81 3.56 4.74 -0.76
CA ARG A 81 3.59 3.63 0.20
C ARG A 81 3.17 2.31 -0.44
N VAL A 82 2.16 2.31 -1.32
CA VAL A 82 1.77 1.12 -2.09
C VAL A 82 2.93 0.58 -2.92
N LEU A 83 3.77 1.46 -3.49
CA LEU A 83 4.97 1.08 -4.24
C LEU A 83 6.21 0.87 -3.36
N GLY A 84 6.07 0.83 -2.04
CA GLY A 84 7.19 0.63 -1.11
C GLY A 84 8.25 1.71 -1.21
N ALA A 85 7.83 2.96 -1.46
CA ALA A 85 8.70 4.08 -1.77
C ALA A 85 8.34 5.33 -0.95
N THR A 86 9.21 6.33 -1.03
CA THR A 86 9.03 7.67 -0.46
C THR A 86 8.83 8.72 -1.56
N PRO A 87 8.36 9.94 -1.25
CA PRO A 87 8.27 11.04 -2.22
C PRO A 87 9.59 11.34 -2.93
N ASP A 88 10.72 11.14 -2.25
CA ASP A 88 12.07 11.37 -2.76
C ASP A 88 12.59 10.26 -3.69
N SER A 89 11.85 9.16 -3.82
CA SER A 89 12.26 8.02 -4.65
C SER A 89 12.25 8.36 -6.14
N SER A 90 13.28 7.92 -6.87
CA SER A 90 13.37 8.19 -8.30
C SER A 90 12.29 7.44 -9.09
N THR A 91 11.94 7.91 -10.29
CA THR A 91 11.01 7.18 -11.17
C THR A 91 11.51 5.78 -11.53
N ALA A 92 12.84 5.59 -11.59
CA ALA A 92 13.44 4.28 -11.83
C ALA A 92 13.18 3.33 -10.65
N ASP A 93 13.29 3.80 -9.41
CA ASP A 93 13.00 3.02 -8.20
C ASP A 93 11.52 2.65 -8.12
N LEU A 94 10.62 3.60 -8.39
CA LEU A 94 9.19 3.33 -8.45
C LEU A 94 8.84 2.26 -9.48
N ARG A 95 9.45 2.34 -10.67
CA ARG A 95 9.25 1.36 -11.74
C ARG A 95 9.78 -0.01 -11.35
N ARG A 96 10.96 -0.06 -10.74
CA ARG A 96 11.55 -1.31 -10.23
C ARG A 96 10.64 -1.98 -9.20
N ASN A 97 10.16 -1.22 -8.22
CA ASN A 97 9.28 -1.73 -7.17
C ASN A 97 7.95 -2.23 -7.74
N MET A 98 7.36 -1.47 -8.66
CA MET A 98 6.17 -1.87 -9.41
C MET A 98 6.36 -3.22 -10.10
N ILE A 99 7.49 -3.43 -10.80
CA ILE A 99 7.76 -4.70 -11.49
C ILE A 99 7.89 -5.86 -10.51
N LEU A 100 8.59 -5.67 -9.38
CA LEU A 100 8.73 -6.69 -8.33
C LEU A 100 7.37 -7.07 -7.74
N LEU A 101 6.54 -6.07 -7.41
CA LEU A 101 5.19 -6.29 -6.89
C LEU A 101 4.33 -7.04 -7.91
N MET A 102 4.37 -6.67 -9.19
CA MET A 102 3.60 -7.37 -10.22
C MET A 102 4.07 -8.80 -10.46
N ARG A 103 5.39 -9.05 -10.39
CA ARG A 103 5.93 -10.41 -10.48
C ARG A 103 5.40 -11.29 -9.35
N TRP A 104 5.32 -10.74 -8.14
CA TRP A 104 4.78 -11.45 -6.97
C TRP A 104 3.26 -11.63 -7.02
N LEU A 105 2.50 -10.65 -7.51
CA LEU A 105 1.03 -10.68 -7.56
C LEU A 105 0.45 -11.45 -8.76
N HIS A 106 1.29 -12.05 -9.60
CA HIS A 106 0.87 -12.73 -10.81
C HIS A 106 0.05 -14.00 -10.49
N PRO A 107 -1.11 -14.22 -11.14
CA PRO A 107 -1.98 -15.37 -10.83
C PRO A 107 -1.34 -16.73 -11.14
N ASP A 108 -0.44 -16.79 -12.12
CA ASP A 108 0.24 -18.04 -12.52
C ASP A 108 1.45 -18.38 -11.63
N ALA A 109 1.73 -17.60 -10.57
CA ALA A 109 2.88 -17.83 -9.69
C ALA A 109 2.66 -18.91 -8.60
N GLY A 110 1.50 -19.59 -8.58
CA GLY A 110 1.19 -20.66 -7.61
C GLY A 110 0.51 -20.18 -6.31
N GLU A 111 0.30 -21.12 -5.36
CA GLU A 111 -0.58 -21.04 -4.17
C GLU A 111 -0.87 -19.62 -3.62
N GLY A 112 -2.12 -19.20 -3.79
CA GLY A 112 -2.64 -17.95 -3.24
C GLY A 112 -3.31 -17.07 -4.28
N GLY A 113 -4.29 -17.64 -4.99
CA GLY A 113 -5.12 -16.95 -5.97
C GLY A 113 -5.92 -15.76 -5.43
N GLU A 114 -5.78 -15.39 -4.15
CA GLU A 114 -6.43 -14.23 -3.55
C GLU A 114 -5.60 -12.95 -3.66
N ARG A 115 -4.27 -13.04 -3.86
CA ARG A 115 -3.39 -11.85 -3.84
C ARG A 115 -3.53 -10.95 -5.06
N HIS A 116 -3.97 -11.51 -6.20
CA HIS A 116 -4.17 -10.75 -7.44
C HIS A 116 -5.11 -9.55 -7.26
N ILE A 117 -5.97 -9.53 -6.23
CA ILE A 117 -6.84 -8.40 -5.90
C ILE A 117 -6.06 -7.09 -5.69
N PHE A 118 -4.79 -7.19 -5.26
CA PHE A 118 -3.94 -6.02 -5.04
C PHE A 118 -3.32 -5.47 -6.32
N ALA A 119 -3.29 -6.23 -7.43
CA ALA A 119 -2.66 -5.79 -8.68
C ALA A 119 -3.29 -4.50 -9.23
N GLY A 120 -4.62 -4.35 -9.11
CA GLY A 120 -5.30 -3.12 -9.49
C GLY A 120 -4.82 -1.89 -8.70
N ARG A 121 -4.53 -2.08 -7.40
CA ARG A 121 -4.02 -1.03 -6.52
C ARG A 121 -2.60 -0.62 -6.89
N VAL A 122 -1.71 -1.59 -7.11
CA VAL A 122 -0.32 -1.31 -7.52
C VAL A 122 -0.28 -0.61 -8.88
N THR A 123 -1.11 -1.05 -9.85
CA THR A 123 -1.22 -0.38 -11.16
C THR A 123 -1.70 1.06 -11.01
N SER A 124 -2.72 1.30 -10.19
CA SER A 124 -3.23 2.66 -9.96
C SER A 124 -2.17 3.57 -9.34
N ALA A 125 -1.40 3.05 -8.36
CA ALA A 125 -0.31 3.78 -7.73
C ALA A 125 0.82 4.11 -8.72
N TRP A 126 1.17 3.17 -9.61
CA TRP A 126 2.13 3.44 -10.67
C TRP A 126 1.63 4.49 -11.66
N GLU A 127 0.36 4.42 -12.07
CA GLU A 127 -0.24 5.41 -12.95
C GLU A 127 -0.20 6.82 -12.35
N ASP A 128 -0.39 6.98 -11.04
CA ASP A 128 -0.27 8.27 -10.36
C ASP A 128 1.16 8.85 -10.42
N LEU A 129 2.21 8.02 -10.43
CA LEU A 129 3.59 8.47 -10.16
C LEU A 129 4.58 8.31 -11.33
N LYS A 130 4.19 7.65 -12.42
CA LYS A 130 5.08 7.23 -13.51
C LYS A 130 5.72 8.35 -14.33
N THR A 131 5.16 9.56 -14.31
CA THR A 131 5.76 10.74 -14.95
C THR A 131 5.84 11.91 -13.97
N PRO A 132 6.81 12.84 -14.12
CA PRO A 132 6.92 14.00 -13.24
C PRO A 132 5.62 14.82 -13.15
N GLN A 133 4.91 14.99 -14.27
CA GLN A 133 3.66 15.73 -14.32
C GLN A 133 2.55 15.03 -13.53
N ARG A 134 2.42 13.71 -13.66
CA ARG A 134 1.42 12.94 -12.90
C ARG A 134 1.75 12.93 -11.41
N ARG A 135 3.03 12.80 -11.08
CA ARG A 135 3.53 12.88 -9.71
C ARG A 135 3.20 14.22 -9.06
N ALA A 136 3.51 15.34 -9.73
CA ALA A 136 3.16 16.67 -9.24
C ALA A 136 1.65 16.88 -9.05
N ALA A 137 0.83 16.36 -9.99
CA ALA A 137 -0.62 16.39 -9.86
C ALA A 137 -1.14 15.51 -8.71
N TYR A 138 -0.47 14.39 -8.44
CA TYR A 138 -0.75 13.52 -7.30
C TYR A 138 -0.40 14.19 -5.96
N ASP A 139 0.78 14.81 -5.87
CA ASP A 139 1.24 15.49 -4.66
C ASP A 139 0.33 16.67 -4.29
N SER A 140 -0.13 17.41 -5.30
CA SER A 140 -1.13 18.48 -5.12
C SER A 140 -2.44 17.95 -4.53
N ARG A 141 -2.94 16.80 -5.04
CA ARG A 141 -4.16 16.14 -4.53
C ARG A 141 -4.01 15.71 -3.06
N ILE A 142 -2.86 15.14 -2.69
CA ILE A 142 -2.57 14.78 -1.30
C ILE A 142 -2.55 16.04 -0.41
N ALA A 143 -1.82 17.08 -0.82
CA ALA A 143 -1.69 18.30 -0.04
C ALA A 143 -3.05 18.97 0.22
N ASP A 144 -3.93 18.99 -0.79
CA ASP A 144 -5.27 19.54 -0.63
C ASP A 144 -6.14 18.68 0.30
N SER A 145 -6.09 17.35 0.17
CA SER A 145 -6.81 16.44 1.07
C SER A 145 -6.42 16.64 2.54
N ALA A 146 -5.12 16.88 2.81
CA ALA A 146 -4.62 17.17 4.14
C ALA A 146 -5.19 18.49 4.70
N LYS A 147 -5.23 19.55 3.87
CA LYS A 147 -5.82 20.86 4.26
C LYS A 147 -7.32 20.77 4.60
N TYR A 148 -8.10 20.00 3.84
CA TYR A 148 -9.54 19.84 4.12
C TYR A 148 -9.81 19.05 5.40
N SER A 149 -8.96 18.05 5.70
CA SER A 149 -9.09 17.24 6.93
C SER A 149 -8.85 18.05 8.21
N SER A 150 -7.94 19.04 8.18
CA SER A 150 -7.63 19.89 9.34
C SER A 150 -8.70 20.96 9.57
N LYS A 151 -9.26 21.56 8.51
CA LYS A 151 -10.34 22.57 8.61
C LYS A 151 -11.62 22.03 9.24
N THR A 152 -11.97 20.77 8.92
CA THR A 152 -13.20 20.14 9.44
C THR A 152 -13.10 19.81 10.95
N ARG A 153 -11.88 19.54 11.46
CA ARG A 153 -11.64 19.29 12.89
C ARG A 153 -11.67 20.57 13.74
N GLY A 154 -11.15 21.69 13.22
CA GLY A 154 -11.16 22.98 13.94
C GLY A 154 -12.53 23.65 14.06
N SER A 155 -13.49 23.31 13.19
CA SER A 155 -14.85 23.85 13.23
C SER A 155 -15.71 23.19 14.33
N ARG A 156 -15.50 21.90 14.63
CA ARG A 156 -16.28 21.17 15.65
C ARG A 156 -15.87 21.49 17.09
N SER A 157 -14.64 21.94 17.34
CA SER A 157 -14.17 22.22 18.71
C SER A 157 -14.65 23.56 19.28
N ARG A 158 -15.14 24.50 18.45
CA ARG A 158 -15.63 25.82 18.92
C ARG A 158 -17.13 25.86 19.21
N SER A 159 -17.89 24.87 18.77
CA SER A 159 -19.36 24.84 18.90
C SER A 159 -19.86 24.16 20.19
N ALA A 160 -18.98 23.47 20.94
CA ALA A 160 -19.34 22.75 22.16
C ALA A 160 -19.30 23.62 23.44
N ALA A 161 -18.78 24.84 23.37
CA ALA A 161 -18.69 25.75 24.51
C ALA A 161 -19.90 26.71 24.65
N SER A 162 -20.91 26.60 23.79
CA SER A 162 -22.11 27.44 23.84
C SER A 162 -23.36 26.57 23.80
N ARG A 163 -24.14 26.65 24.89
CA ARG A 163 -25.53 26.17 25.09
C ARG A 163 -25.66 24.93 25.98
N HIS A 164 -25.43 25.14 27.27
CA HIS A 164 -26.23 24.47 28.31
C HIS A 164 -27.23 25.48 28.88
N ARG A 165 -28.20 25.90 28.05
CA ARG A 165 -29.47 26.48 28.52
C ARG A 165 -30.54 25.44 28.26
N LYS A 166 -31.14 24.95 29.35
CA LYS A 166 -32.23 23.98 29.36
C LYS A 166 -33.40 24.54 28.55
N SER A 167 -33.81 23.84 27.50
CA SER A 167 -35.07 24.10 26.79
C SER A 167 -35.90 22.82 26.83
N PRO A 168 -37.20 22.89 27.17
CA PRO A 168 -38.04 21.71 27.28
C PRO A 168 -38.31 21.11 25.89
N ILE A 169 -38.36 19.78 25.86
CA ILE A 169 -38.54 18.95 24.68
C ILE A 169 -39.95 19.21 24.11
N ARG A 170 -40.05 19.87 22.95
CA ARG A 170 -41.25 19.81 22.10
C ARG A 170 -41.07 18.68 21.09
N LEU A 171 -41.91 17.65 21.21
CA LEU A 171 -42.01 16.56 20.25
C LEU A 171 -42.67 17.09 18.96
N SER A 172 -41.87 17.28 17.91
CA SER A 172 -42.35 17.50 16.55
C SER A 172 -42.53 16.16 15.82
N PRO A 173 -43.55 16.02 14.94
CA PRO A 173 -43.80 14.76 14.25
C PRO A 173 -42.64 14.41 13.30
N ILE A 174 -42.27 13.13 13.33
CA ILE A 174 -41.20 12.53 12.53
C ILE A 174 -41.57 12.63 11.05
N ARG A 175 -40.85 13.46 10.29
CA ARG A 175 -40.96 13.52 8.84
C ARG A 175 -40.21 12.34 8.24
N VAL A 176 -40.94 11.35 7.73
CA VAL A 176 -40.36 10.19 7.02
C VAL A 176 -39.67 10.67 5.74
N VAL A 177 -38.33 10.64 5.73
CA VAL A 177 -37.52 10.90 4.54
C VAL A 177 -37.36 9.58 3.77
N LYS A 178 -37.88 9.52 2.53
CA LYS A 178 -37.67 8.36 1.64
C LYS A 178 -36.18 8.16 1.37
N PRO A 179 -35.65 6.92 1.45
CA PRO A 179 -34.24 6.66 1.16
C PRO A 179 -33.97 6.84 -0.34
N ARG A 180 -32.99 7.69 -0.66
CA ARG A 180 -32.41 7.76 -2.01
C ARG A 180 -31.60 6.49 -2.25
N THR A 181 -32.02 5.71 -3.23
CA THR A 181 -31.28 4.55 -3.74
C THR A 181 -29.99 5.03 -4.42
N ILE A 182 -28.85 4.64 -3.86
CA ILE A 182 -27.53 4.88 -4.44
C ILE A 182 -27.30 3.79 -5.48
N VAL A 183 -27.39 4.13 -6.77
CA VAL A 183 -27.05 3.21 -7.87
C VAL A 183 -25.54 3.26 -8.10
N PRO A 184 -24.79 2.15 -7.94
CA PRO A 184 -23.36 2.16 -8.23
C PRO A 184 -23.12 2.20 -9.75
N ARG A 185 -22.48 3.29 -10.21
CA ARG A 185 -21.94 3.42 -11.57
C ARG A 185 -20.80 2.42 -11.76
N ARG A 186 -21.07 1.31 -12.46
CA ARG A 186 -20.05 0.38 -12.97
C ARG A 186 -19.20 1.11 -14.02
N LYS A 187 -17.90 1.26 -13.76
CA LYS A 187 -16.93 1.64 -14.80
C LYS A 187 -16.54 0.37 -15.59
N PRO A 188 -16.43 0.44 -16.93
CA PRO A 188 -16.16 -0.73 -17.75
C PRO A 188 -14.73 -1.23 -17.51
N LEU A 189 -14.62 -2.54 -17.31
CA LEU A 189 -13.38 -3.30 -17.37
C LEU A 189 -12.80 -3.18 -18.78
N GLY A 190 -11.62 -2.58 -18.88
CA GLY A 190 -10.81 -2.60 -20.08
C GLY A 190 -9.39 -2.20 -19.71
N PHE A 191 -8.41 -3.01 -20.14
CA PHE A 191 -6.94 -2.86 -19.97
C PHE A 191 -6.22 -3.62 -18.83
N VAL A 192 -6.76 -4.74 -18.34
CA VAL A 192 -5.95 -5.66 -17.48
C VAL A 192 -5.02 -6.59 -18.30
N ALA A 193 -5.14 -6.67 -19.63
CA ALA A 193 -4.56 -7.78 -20.39
C ALA A 193 -3.30 -7.48 -21.25
N ARG A 194 -2.62 -6.31 -21.14
CA ARG A 194 -1.57 -5.95 -22.14
C ARG A 194 -0.17 -5.57 -21.64
N ILE A 195 0.11 -5.59 -20.34
CA ILE A 195 1.49 -5.45 -19.80
C ILE A 195 2.04 -6.82 -19.37
N LEU A 196 1.50 -7.90 -19.95
CA LEU A 196 1.66 -9.28 -19.49
C LEU A 196 2.65 -10.13 -20.31
N PHE A 197 3.39 -9.57 -21.28
CA PHE A 197 4.11 -10.45 -22.21
C PHE A 197 5.57 -10.13 -22.55
N LEU A 198 6.15 -9.01 -22.10
CA LEU A 198 7.42 -8.53 -22.70
C LEU A 198 8.68 -8.50 -21.82
N LEU A 199 8.68 -9.01 -20.59
CA LEU A 199 9.92 -9.02 -19.78
C LEU A 199 10.25 -10.28 -18.97
N SER A 200 9.54 -11.41 -19.13
CA SER A 200 9.93 -12.67 -18.47
C SER A 200 10.89 -13.55 -19.30
N ARG A 201 11.30 -13.13 -20.51
CA ARG A 201 12.11 -13.96 -21.43
C ARG A 201 13.59 -13.59 -21.58
N ARG A 202 14.17 -12.81 -20.67
CA ARG A 202 15.63 -12.57 -20.68
C ARG A 202 16.24 -12.74 -19.30
N ARG A 203 16.61 -13.99 -19.00
CA ARG A 203 17.92 -14.43 -18.48
C ARG A 203 17.79 -15.82 -17.84
N TRP A 204 18.02 -16.86 -18.64
CA TRP A 204 18.68 -18.12 -18.28
C TRP A 204 19.16 -18.74 -19.60
N VAL A 205 20.20 -18.15 -20.19
CA VAL A 205 21.06 -18.86 -21.13
C VAL A 205 22.29 -19.25 -20.32
N ARG A 206 22.42 -20.57 -20.19
CA ARG A 206 23.54 -21.37 -19.74
C ARG A 206 24.86 -20.83 -20.30
N ALA A 207 25.87 -20.68 -19.44
CA ALA A 207 27.27 -20.71 -19.82
C ALA A 207 27.99 -21.50 -18.72
N GLU A 208 28.37 -22.71 -19.11
CA GLU A 208 29.41 -23.62 -18.58
C GLU A 208 29.31 -24.12 -17.14
#